data_AF-A0A945AQE4-F1
#
_entry.id   AF-A0A945AQE4-F1
#
_cell.length_a   1.000
_cell.length_b   1.000
_cell.length_c   1.000
_cell.angle_alpha   90.00
_cell.angle_beta   90.00
_cell.angle_gamma   90.00
#
_symmetry.space_group_name_H-M   'P 1'
#
loop_
_entity.id
_entity.type
_entity.pdbx_description
1 polymer ?
#
loop_
_entity_poly.entity_id
_entity_poly.type
_entity_poly.pdbx_seq_one_letter_code
_entity_poly.pdbx_strand_id
1 'polypeptide(L)'
;LSTNWRSYGLSQSRGSLPSGPVTVMVHMASVWVPFTSESKEAIASYPEIQKEIRLALQAVGRKLGMYLRRRLKVAQEGQRRTIFLRYLGEVATSVATINGGNRDKIYEELLRVAKKKTAEADIKLDESGKPLEEPEELNLGDNVIIVSQHDDQEATSEVTDSETEEKPRKKPRKKVKKKIIKKRRVKK
;
A
#
# COMPACT_ATOMS: atom_id res chain seq x y z
N LEU A 1 26.87 -13.26 -18.90
CA LEU A 1 25.97 -12.73 -17.85
C LEU A 1 24.85 -11.77 -18.32
N SER A 2 24.63 -11.55 -19.63
CA SER A 2 23.58 -10.60 -20.06
C SER A 2 22.17 -11.12 -19.75
N THR A 3 21.47 -10.42 -18.86
CA THR A 3 20.04 -10.57 -18.62
C THR A 3 19.36 -9.30 -19.13
N ASN A 4 18.25 -9.47 -19.84
CA ASN A 4 17.44 -8.33 -20.29
C ASN A 4 16.54 -7.88 -19.15
N TRP A 5 16.81 -6.71 -18.59
CA TRP A 5 16.07 -6.13 -17.47
C TRP A 5 14.87 -5.27 -17.92
N ARG A 6 14.80 -4.91 -19.21
CA ARG A 6 13.67 -4.14 -19.76
C ARG A 6 12.35 -4.88 -19.64
N SER A 7 12.38 -6.20 -19.82
CA SER A 7 11.20 -7.06 -19.65
C SER A 7 10.69 -7.09 -18.19
N TYR A 8 11.53 -6.72 -17.23
CA TYR A 8 11.20 -6.67 -15.80
C TYR A 8 10.86 -5.26 -15.31
N GLY A 9 10.80 -4.26 -16.20
CA GLY A 9 10.42 -2.88 -15.87
C GLY A 9 11.57 -1.95 -15.49
N LEU A 10 12.82 -2.36 -15.70
CA LEU A 10 13.99 -1.48 -15.52
C LEU A 10 14.45 -0.89 -16.85
N SER A 11 14.98 0.33 -16.82
CA SER A 11 15.63 0.92 -17.99
C SER A 11 17.01 0.31 -18.17
N GLN A 12 17.46 0.04 -19.40
CA GLN A 12 18.77 -0.57 -19.65
C GLN A 12 19.25 -0.25 -21.06
N SER A 13 20.33 0.51 -21.24
CA SER A 13 20.90 0.72 -22.59
C SER A 13 21.39 -0.59 -23.22
N ARG A 14 21.55 -0.63 -24.55
CA ARG A 14 22.00 -1.86 -25.22
C ARG A 14 23.39 -2.25 -24.70
N GLY A 15 23.52 -3.47 -24.19
CA GLY A 15 24.78 -4.00 -23.68
C GLY A 15 25.22 -3.44 -22.32
N SER A 16 24.50 -2.50 -21.72
CA SER A 16 24.84 -1.95 -20.40
C SER A 16 24.15 -2.72 -19.26
N LEU A 17 24.60 -2.47 -18.03
CA LEU A 17 23.86 -2.86 -16.83
C LEU A 17 22.52 -2.10 -16.72
N PRO A 18 21.54 -2.62 -15.96
CA PRO A 18 20.30 -1.91 -15.70
C PRO A 18 20.59 -0.56 -15.02
N SER A 19 19.87 0.46 -15.47
CA SER A 19 19.90 1.81 -14.91
C SER A 19 18.64 2.06 -14.09
N GLY A 20 18.83 2.57 -12.87
CA GLY A 20 17.76 2.87 -11.93
C GLY A 20 18.22 2.70 -10.47
N PRO A 21 17.35 3.02 -9.50
CA PRO A 21 17.62 2.84 -8.07
C PRO A 21 17.50 1.35 -7.69
N VAL A 22 18.44 0.53 -8.15
CA VAL A 22 18.45 -0.92 -7.91
C VAL A 22 19.86 -1.38 -7.54
N THR A 23 19.94 -2.15 -6.46
CA THR A 23 21.15 -2.85 -6.04
C THR A 23 20.94 -4.35 -6.24
N VAL A 24 21.87 -5.01 -6.93
CA VAL A 24 21.85 -6.45 -7.14
C VAL A 24 22.98 -7.05 -6.32
N MET A 25 22.63 -7.93 -5.38
CA MET A 25 23.58 -8.68 -4.59
C MET A 25 23.54 -10.15 -5.03
N VAL A 26 24.70 -10.72 -5.29
CA VAL A 26 24.85 -12.14 -5.60
C VAL A 26 25.78 -12.75 -4.57
N HIS A 27 25.30 -13.74 -3.83
CA HIS A 27 26.10 -14.51 -2.90
C HIS A 27 26.38 -15.89 -3.50
N MET A 28 27.62 -16.33 -3.44
CA MET A 28 28.04 -17.65 -3.93
C MET A 28 28.75 -18.38 -2.79
N ALA A 29 28.30 -19.60 -2.51
CA ALA A 29 28.88 -20.46 -1.48
C ALA A 29 29.13 -21.85 -2.07
N SER A 30 30.36 -22.33 -1.97
CA SER A 30 30.77 -23.69 -2.34
C SER A 30 31.98 -24.11 -1.50
N VAL A 31 32.25 -25.42 -1.46
CA VAL A 31 33.44 -25.99 -0.78
C VAL A 31 34.73 -25.47 -1.43
N TRP A 32 34.70 -25.34 -2.75
CA TRP A 32 35.78 -24.74 -3.53
C TRP A 32 35.20 -23.77 -4.56
N VAL A 33 35.61 -22.51 -4.48
CA VAL A 33 35.20 -21.44 -5.39
C VAL A 33 36.29 -21.23 -6.43
N PRO A 34 35.99 -21.28 -7.73
CA PRO A 34 36.97 -20.98 -8.75
C PRO A 34 37.19 -19.48 -8.90
N PHE A 35 38.33 -18.98 -8.41
CA PHE A 35 38.75 -17.58 -8.58
C PHE A 35 39.62 -17.41 -9.84
N THR A 36 39.56 -16.24 -10.47
CA THR A 36 40.43 -15.91 -11.61
C THR A 36 41.85 -15.55 -11.20
N SER A 37 42.06 -15.11 -9.95
CA SER A 37 43.35 -14.72 -9.38
C SER A 37 43.46 -15.20 -7.93
N GLU A 38 44.70 -15.31 -7.43
CA GLU A 38 44.99 -15.67 -6.04
C GLU A 38 44.41 -14.67 -5.03
N SER A 39 44.25 -13.41 -5.44
CA SER A 39 43.66 -12.33 -4.64
C SER A 39 42.17 -12.51 -4.35
N LYS A 40 41.48 -13.46 -5.02
CA LYS A 40 40.05 -13.78 -4.82
C LYS A 40 39.07 -12.63 -5.08
N GLU A 41 39.41 -11.72 -5.98
CA GLU A 41 38.57 -10.55 -6.30
C GLU A 41 37.48 -10.85 -7.34
N ALA A 42 37.69 -11.85 -8.21
CA ALA A 42 36.77 -12.21 -9.27
C ALA A 42 36.63 -13.73 -9.43
N ILE A 43 35.43 -14.15 -9.84
CA ILE A 43 35.05 -15.55 -10.04
C ILE A 43 35.28 -15.92 -11.51
N ALA A 44 35.82 -17.10 -11.76
CA ALA A 44 36.06 -17.58 -13.11
C ALA A 44 34.75 -17.87 -13.87
N SER A 45 34.75 -17.59 -15.17
CA SER A 45 33.56 -17.54 -16.00
C SER A 45 33.14 -18.90 -16.57
N TYR A 46 32.94 -19.92 -15.72
CA TYR A 46 32.46 -21.24 -16.15
C TYR A 46 31.01 -21.20 -16.65
N PRO A 47 30.68 -21.93 -17.73
CA PRO A 47 29.35 -21.88 -18.33
C PRO A 47 28.24 -22.36 -17.38
N GLU A 48 28.52 -23.32 -16.49
CA GLU A 48 27.59 -23.84 -15.48
C GLU A 48 27.22 -22.75 -14.47
N ILE A 49 28.24 -22.07 -13.91
CA ILE A 49 28.06 -20.98 -12.93
C ILE A 49 27.32 -19.81 -13.58
N GLN A 50 27.71 -19.42 -14.80
CA GLN A 50 27.04 -18.35 -15.53
C GLN A 50 25.57 -18.67 -15.83
N LYS A 51 25.26 -19.94 -16.13
CA LYS A 51 23.88 -20.39 -16.36
C LYS A 51 23.06 -20.26 -15.09
N GLU A 52 23.58 -20.71 -13.95
CA GLU A 52 22.85 -20.67 -12.69
C GLU A 52 22.62 -19.24 -12.19
N ILE A 53 23.64 -18.38 -12.24
CA ILE A 53 23.49 -16.96 -11.88
C ILE A 53 22.45 -16.28 -12.79
N ARG A 54 22.44 -16.58 -14.09
CA ARG A 54 21.44 -16.04 -15.02
C ARG A 54 20.03 -16.47 -14.62
N LEU A 55 19.83 -17.76 -14.30
CA LEU A 55 18.51 -18.27 -13.88
C LEU A 55 18.05 -17.63 -12.56
N ALA A 56 18.95 -17.47 -11.60
CA ALA A 56 18.67 -16.80 -10.33
C ALA A 56 18.25 -15.34 -10.55
N LEU A 57 18.98 -14.58 -11.37
CA LEU A 57 18.64 -13.20 -11.71
C LEU A 57 17.30 -13.10 -12.44
N GLN A 58 16.99 -14.01 -13.36
CA GLN A 58 15.70 -14.05 -14.04
C GLN A 58 14.54 -14.38 -13.09
N ALA A 59 14.76 -15.21 -12.07
CA ALA A 59 13.75 -15.51 -11.06
C ALA A 59 13.42 -14.27 -10.21
N VAL A 60 14.45 -13.54 -9.77
CA VAL A 60 14.27 -12.27 -9.03
C VAL A 60 13.65 -11.19 -9.93
N GLY A 61 14.11 -11.08 -11.18
CA GLY A 61 13.56 -10.16 -12.17
C GLY A 61 12.07 -10.38 -12.41
N ARG A 62 11.61 -11.64 -12.50
CA ARG A 62 10.17 -11.94 -12.59
C ARG A 62 9.38 -11.43 -11.39
N LYS A 63 9.90 -11.62 -10.16
CA LYS A 63 9.26 -11.12 -8.93
C LYS A 63 9.18 -9.59 -8.93
N LEU A 64 10.28 -8.91 -9.27
CA LEU A 64 10.33 -7.45 -9.40
C LEU A 64 9.32 -6.95 -10.45
N GLY A 65 9.31 -7.57 -11.62
CA GLY A 65 8.40 -7.17 -12.70
C GLY A 65 6.92 -7.36 -12.34
N MET A 66 6.57 -8.35 -11.53
CA MET A 66 5.19 -8.48 -11.01
C MET A 66 4.85 -7.35 -10.03
N TYR A 67 5.78 -7.00 -9.14
CA TYR A 67 5.61 -5.90 -8.19
C TYR A 67 5.41 -4.55 -8.90
N LEU A 68 6.28 -4.21 -9.85
CA LEU A 68 6.18 -2.96 -10.60
C LEU A 68 4.89 -2.87 -11.41
N ARG A 69 4.49 -3.95 -12.09
CA ARG A 69 3.23 -3.99 -12.85
C ARG A 69 2.01 -3.80 -11.95
N ARG A 70 2.02 -4.38 -10.75
CA ARG A 70 0.94 -4.16 -9.77
C ARG A 70 0.83 -2.69 -9.38
N ARG A 71 1.95 -2.04 -9.05
CA ARG A 71 1.95 -0.59 -8.73
C ARG A 71 1.48 0.26 -9.90
N LEU A 72 1.93 -0.06 -11.13
CA LEU A 72 1.51 0.65 -12.32
C LEU A 72 0.00 0.51 -12.55
N LYS A 73 -0.57 -0.69 -12.37
CA LYS A 73 -2.02 -0.92 -12.49
C LYS A 73 -2.80 -0.06 -11.49
N VAL A 74 -2.39 -0.05 -10.22
CA VAL A 74 -3.02 0.78 -9.18
C VAL A 74 -2.95 2.27 -9.55
N ALA A 75 -1.80 2.75 -10.02
CA ALA A 75 -1.64 4.14 -10.45
C ALA A 75 -2.53 4.50 -11.65
N GLN A 76 -2.63 3.60 -12.64
CA GLN A 76 -3.51 3.79 -13.81
C GLN A 76 -4.99 3.83 -13.44
N GLU A 77 -5.44 2.96 -12.53
CA GLU A 77 -6.81 2.99 -12.03
C GLU A 77 -7.09 4.27 -11.24
N GLY A 78 -6.14 4.75 -10.43
CA GLY A 78 -6.23 6.05 -9.75
C GLY A 78 -6.34 7.24 -10.72
N GLN A 79 -5.56 7.23 -11.81
CA GLN A 79 -5.66 8.23 -12.87
C GLN A 79 -7.02 8.18 -13.56
N ARG A 80 -7.51 6.97 -13.89
CA ARG A 80 -8.86 6.77 -14.45
C ARG A 80 -9.92 7.36 -13.55
N ARG A 81 -9.89 7.09 -12.24
CA ARG A 81 -10.83 7.65 -11.27
C ARG A 81 -10.85 9.17 -11.31
N THR A 82 -9.67 9.77 -11.33
CA THR A 82 -9.51 11.24 -11.34
C THR A 82 -10.15 11.84 -12.58
N ILE A 83 -9.92 11.22 -13.75
CA ILE A 83 -10.55 11.62 -15.01
C ILE A 83 -12.07 11.45 -14.93
N PHE A 84 -12.57 10.30 -14.48
CA PHE A 84 -14.00 10.05 -14.33
C PHE A 84 -14.68 11.08 -13.42
N LEU A 85 -14.09 11.39 -12.25
CA LEU A 85 -14.64 12.38 -11.32
C LEU A 85 -14.69 13.78 -11.93
N ARG A 86 -13.69 14.16 -12.73
CA ARG A 86 -13.66 15.46 -13.42
C ARG A 86 -14.82 15.61 -14.41
N TYR A 87 -15.12 14.57 -15.18
CA TYR A 87 -16.16 14.63 -16.22
C TYR A 87 -17.56 14.21 -15.72
N LEU A 88 -17.67 13.62 -14.53
CA LEU A 88 -18.92 13.08 -13.99
C LEU A 88 -20.03 14.13 -13.93
N GLY A 89 -19.68 15.35 -13.53
CA GLY A 89 -20.62 16.45 -13.39
C GLY A 89 -21.27 16.84 -14.72
N GLU A 90 -20.46 16.94 -15.78
CA GLU A 90 -20.95 17.29 -17.13
C GLU A 90 -21.79 16.17 -17.75
N VAL A 91 -21.36 14.92 -17.57
CA VAL A 91 -22.14 13.77 -18.03
C VAL A 91 -23.50 13.72 -17.33
N ALA A 92 -23.56 13.98 -16.03
CA ALA A 92 -24.81 14.04 -15.29
C ALA A 92 -25.73 15.18 -15.80
N THR A 93 -25.18 16.36 -16.14
CA THR A 93 -25.94 17.44 -16.77
C THR A 93 -26.59 16.97 -18.07
N SER A 94 -25.78 16.43 -18.99
CA SER A 94 -26.22 16.07 -20.34
C SER A 94 -27.23 14.92 -20.35
N VAL A 95 -27.09 13.94 -19.45
CA VAL A 95 -28.07 12.84 -19.35
C VAL A 95 -29.38 13.35 -18.75
N ALA A 96 -29.33 14.26 -17.76
CA ALA A 96 -30.53 14.85 -17.17
C ALA A 96 -31.32 15.68 -18.19
N THR A 97 -30.64 16.45 -19.04
CA THR A 97 -31.31 17.26 -20.09
C THR A 97 -31.96 16.39 -21.15
N ILE A 98 -31.35 15.27 -21.54
CA ILE A 98 -31.91 14.36 -22.57
C ILE A 98 -33.10 13.55 -22.02
N ASN A 99 -32.97 12.97 -20.83
CA ASN A 99 -34.02 12.10 -20.26
C ASN A 99 -35.09 12.86 -19.44
N GLY A 100 -34.92 14.17 -19.21
CA GLY A 100 -35.80 14.93 -18.31
C GLY A 100 -35.75 14.45 -16.86
N GLY A 101 -34.63 13.83 -16.45
CA GLY A 101 -34.45 13.22 -15.13
C GLY A 101 -33.82 14.16 -14.08
N ASN A 102 -33.81 13.73 -12.83
CA ASN A 102 -33.13 14.46 -11.76
C ASN A 102 -31.62 14.27 -11.85
N ARG A 103 -30.87 15.38 -12.05
CA ARG A 103 -29.40 15.42 -12.10
C ARG A 103 -28.74 14.72 -10.91
N ASP A 104 -29.19 15.03 -9.69
CA ASP A 104 -28.52 14.58 -8.47
C ASP A 104 -28.59 13.06 -8.30
N LYS A 105 -29.74 12.46 -8.65
CA LYS A 105 -29.92 11.00 -8.61
C LYS A 105 -28.98 10.29 -9.59
N ILE A 106 -28.85 10.82 -10.80
CA ILE A 106 -27.95 10.28 -11.85
C ILE A 106 -26.50 10.42 -11.39
N TYR A 107 -26.13 11.57 -10.82
CA TYR A 107 -24.79 11.81 -10.31
C TYR A 107 -24.41 10.83 -9.18
N GLU A 108 -25.30 10.59 -8.21
CA GLU A 108 -25.07 9.60 -7.15
C GLU A 108 -24.90 8.18 -7.68
N GLU A 109 -25.69 7.79 -8.68
CA GLU A 109 -25.60 6.48 -9.30
C GLU A 109 -24.28 6.32 -10.09
N LEU A 110 -23.90 7.33 -10.86
CA LEU A 110 -22.62 7.37 -11.56
C LEU A 110 -21.43 7.34 -10.58
N LEU A 111 -21.52 8.03 -9.44
CA LEU A 111 -20.53 7.94 -8.37
C LEU A 111 -20.42 6.53 -7.80
N ARG A 112 -21.55 5.84 -7.58
CA ARG A 112 -21.58 4.46 -7.10
C ARG A 112 -20.90 3.52 -8.10
N VAL A 113 -21.18 3.68 -9.39
CA VAL A 113 -20.55 2.89 -10.47
C VAL A 113 -19.05 3.19 -10.55
N ALA A 114 -18.65 4.46 -10.47
CA ALA A 114 -17.24 4.87 -10.50
C ALA A 114 -16.46 4.24 -9.33
N LYS A 115 -17.00 4.28 -8.11
CA LYS A 115 -16.40 3.64 -6.93
C LYS A 115 -16.30 2.13 -7.10
N LYS A 116 -17.34 1.46 -7.61
CA LYS A 116 -17.35 0.01 -7.82
C LYS A 116 -16.31 -0.43 -8.85
N LYS A 117 -16.21 0.27 -9.98
CA LYS A 117 -15.24 -0.09 -11.04
C LYS A 117 -13.81 0.27 -10.69
N THR A 118 -13.59 1.29 -9.87
CA THR A 118 -12.26 1.79 -9.53
C THR A 118 -11.80 1.39 -8.14
N ALA A 119 -12.41 0.35 -7.56
CA ALA A 119 -12.07 -0.16 -6.22
C ALA A 119 -10.60 -0.59 -6.11
N GLU A 120 -9.98 -1.01 -7.21
CA GLU A 120 -8.55 -1.36 -7.25
C GLU A 120 -7.62 -0.16 -7.00
N ALA A 121 -8.09 1.07 -7.23
CA ALA A 121 -7.29 2.27 -6.95
C ALA A 121 -7.18 2.59 -5.46
N ASP A 122 -8.11 2.09 -4.64
CA ASP A 122 -8.10 2.30 -3.19
C ASP A 122 -7.16 1.33 -2.46
N ILE A 123 -6.56 0.37 -3.17
CA ILE A 123 -5.56 -0.54 -2.62
C ILE A 123 -4.29 0.26 -2.31
N LYS A 124 -4.13 0.65 -1.05
CA LYS A 124 -2.86 1.14 -0.54
C LYS A 124 -1.90 -0.03 -0.47
N LEU A 125 -0.71 0.13 -1.06
CA LEU A 125 0.33 -0.89 -1.03
C LEU A 125 1.36 -0.49 0.02
N ASP A 126 1.78 -1.45 0.84
CA ASP A 126 2.94 -1.32 1.72
C ASP A 126 4.23 -1.05 0.93
N GLU A 127 5.29 -0.65 1.62
CA GLU A 127 6.64 -0.57 1.05
C GLU A 127 7.08 -1.87 0.36
N SER A 128 6.56 -3.01 0.85
CA SER A 128 6.78 -4.36 0.30
C SER A 128 5.84 -4.75 -0.84
N GLY A 129 4.86 -3.91 -1.22
CA GLY A 129 3.95 -4.18 -2.33
C GLY A 129 2.84 -5.18 -2.07
N LYS A 130 2.58 -5.47 -0.80
CA LYS A 130 1.39 -6.16 -0.35
C LYS A 130 0.27 -5.13 -0.17
N PRO A 131 -1.00 -5.49 -0.48
CA PRO A 131 -2.11 -4.64 -0.08
C PRO A 131 -2.06 -4.47 1.43
N LEU A 132 -2.05 -3.22 1.89
CA LEU A 132 -2.39 -2.90 3.25
C LEU A 132 -3.81 -3.41 3.44
N GLU A 133 -3.95 -4.48 4.21
CA GLU A 133 -5.18 -4.64 4.98
C GLU A 133 -5.19 -3.40 5.87
N GLU A 134 -6.02 -2.40 5.54
CA GLU A 134 -6.35 -1.38 6.53
C GLU A 134 -6.68 -2.16 7.80
N PRO A 135 -6.05 -1.84 8.94
CA PRO A 135 -6.11 -2.70 10.10
C PRO A 135 -7.57 -2.92 10.39
N GLU A 136 -8.05 -4.16 10.25
CA GLU A 136 -9.18 -4.61 11.05
C GLU A 136 -8.82 -4.13 12.44
N GLU A 137 -9.53 -3.09 12.89
CA GLU A 137 -9.26 -2.28 14.06
C GLU A 137 -8.40 -3.09 15.03
N LEU A 138 -7.10 -2.76 15.09
CA LEU A 138 -6.10 -3.43 15.93
C LEU A 138 -6.79 -4.10 17.12
N ASN A 139 -7.15 -5.38 16.97
CA ASN A 139 -8.01 -6.11 17.91
C ASN A 139 -7.13 -6.47 19.11
N LEU A 140 -6.60 -5.46 19.81
CA LEU A 140 -5.74 -5.67 20.97
C LEU A 140 -6.56 -6.17 22.19
N GLY A 141 -7.84 -6.45 22.01
CA GLY A 141 -8.73 -6.90 23.08
C GLY A 141 -9.03 -5.79 24.08
N ASP A 142 -10.08 -5.99 24.88
CA ASP A 142 -10.62 -4.99 25.83
C ASP A 142 -9.63 -4.56 26.94
N ASN A 143 -8.40 -5.09 26.95
CA ASN A 143 -7.41 -4.90 28.02
C ASN A 143 -6.18 -4.09 27.62
N VAL A 144 -6.07 -3.58 26.38
CA VAL A 144 -4.91 -2.75 26.01
C VAL A 144 -5.27 -1.28 25.93
N ILE A 145 -4.59 -0.50 26.76
CA ILE A 145 -4.59 0.95 26.72
C ILE A 145 -3.32 1.36 25.97
N ILE A 146 -3.49 1.98 24.80
CA ILE A 146 -2.37 2.63 24.09
C ILE A 146 -2.21 4.00 24.72
N VAL A 147 -1.30 4.12 25.68
CA VAL A 147 -0.89 5.41 26.23
C VAL A 147 0.05 6.04 25.23
N SER A 148 -0.36 7.16 24.64
CA SER A 148 0.52 7.96 23.79
C SER A 148 1.45 8.74 24.73
N GLN A 149 2.76 8.70 24.50
CA GLN A 149 3.79 9.37 25.34
C GLN A 149 3.69 10.91 25.43
N HIS A 150 2.58 11.50 24.99
CA HIS A 150 2.32 12.93 25.08
C HIS A 150 1.50 13.35 26.30
N ASP A 151 0.93 12.41 27.06
CA ASP A 151 0.08 12.74 28.23
C ASP A 151 0.89 12.86 29.55
N ASP A 152 2.15 12.41 29.59
CA ASP A 152 2.97 12.43 30.81
C ASP A 152 3.48 13.83 31.17
N GLN A 153 3.50 14.78 30.23
CA GLN A 153 3.98 16.14 30.52
C GLN A 153 2.94 17.06 31.16
N GLU A 154 1.64 16.78 31.00
CA GLU A 154 0.58 17.57 31.65
C GLU A 154 0.35 17.13 33.11
N ALA A 155 0.61 15.87 33.46
CA ALA A 155 0.40 15.39 34.83
C ALA A 155 1.51 15.80 35.82
N THR A 156 2.72 16.11 35.34
CA THR A 156 3.83 16.57 36.19
C THR A 156 3.83 18.08 36.46
N SER A 157 3.06 18.88 35.71
CA SER A 157 2.96 20.34 35.91
C SER A 157 1.79 20.76 36.81
N GLU A 158 0.77 19.90 36.99
CA GLU A 158 -0.43 20.24 37.79
C GLU A 158 -0.27 20.06 39.32
N VAL A 159 0.87 19.56 39.82
CA VAL A 159 1.11 19.36 41.27
C VAL A 159 1.92 20.49 41.93
N THR A 160 2.36 21.49 41.16
CA THR A 160 3.06 22.68 41.67
C THR A 160 2.45 23.97 41.11
N ASP A 161 1.22 24.27 41.49
CA ASP A 161 0.80 25.62 41.93
C ASP A 161 -0.72 25.62 42.16
N SER A 162 -1.11 25.67 43.43
CA SER A 162 -2.45 26.08 43.82
C SER A 162 -2.41 27.56 44.19
N GLU A 163 -2.77 28.45 43.26
CA GLU A 163 -3.36 29.75 43.58
C GLU A 163 -4.23 30.27 42.42
N THR A 164 -5.55 30.27 42.66
CA THR A 164 -6.61 31.18 42.17
C THR A 164 -6.79 31.43 40.66
N GLU A 165 -7.79 30.77 40.03
CA GLU A 165 -8.98 31.41 39.42
C GLU A 165 -9.86 30.38 38.67
N GLU A 166 -11.18 30.51 38.84
CA GLU A 166 -12.23 29.62 38.36
C GLU A 166 -12.71 29.98 36.94
N LYS A 167 -12.95 28.98 36.04
CA LYS A 167 -13.81 29.08 34.82
C LYS A 167 -14.22 27.67 34.29
N PRO A 168 -15.27 27.55 33.45
CA PRO A 168 -16.43 26.71 33.76
C PRO A 168 -16.47 25.30 33.12
N ARG A 169 -17.18 24.39 33.80
CA ARG A 169 -17.44 22.99 33.41
C ARG A 169 -18.23 22.86 32.10
N LYS A 170 -17.70 22.10 31.12
CA LYS A 170 -18.46 21.61 29.95
C LYS A 170 -19.29 20.37 30.31
N LYS A 171 -20.57 20.38 29.92
CA LYS A 171 -21.57 19.32 30.22
C LYS A 171 -21.23 17.97 29.57
N PRO A 172 -21.51 16.82 30.22
CA PRO A 172 -21.26 15.52 29.62
C PRO A 172 -22.30 15.21 28.51
N ARG A 173 -21.83 14.73 27.35
CA ARG A 173 -22.68 14.26 26.25
C ARG A 173 -23.40 12.97 26.65
N LYS A 174 -24.71 12.90 26.40
CA LYS A 174 -25.58 11.75 26.72
C LYS A 174 -25.15 10.47 25.97
N LYS A 175 -24.97 9.36 26.70
CA LYS A 175 -24.76 8.01 26.11
C LYS A 175 -26.06 7.52 25.46
N VAL A 176 -26.03 7.23 24.16
CA VAL A 176 -27.11 6.52 23.46
C VAL A 176 -26.99 5.03 23.77
N LYS A 177 -27.99 4.44 24.44
CA LYS A 177 -28.03 2.99 24.72
C LYS A 177 -28.26 2.21 23.42
N LYS A 178 -27.30 1.42 22.96
CA LYS A 178 -27.51 0.41 21.90
C LYS A 178 -28.28 -0.79 22.49
N LYS A 179 -29.43 -1.12 21.89
CA LYS A 179 -30.24 -2.31 22.23
C LYS A 179 -29.47 -3.60 21.89
N ILE A 180 -29.33 -4.50 22.86
CA ILE A 180 -28.80 -5.86 22.66
C ILE A 180 -29.94 -6.74 22.12
N ILE A 181 -29.82 -7.22 20.88
CA ILE A 181 -30.73 -8.23 20.33
C ILE A 181 -30.09 -9.61 20.59
N LYS A 182 -30.65 -10.38 21.53
CA LYS A 182 -30.22 -11.77 21.79
C LYS A 182 -30.70 -12.69 20.65
N LYS A 183 -29.78 -13.20 19.83
CA LYS A 183 -30.09 -14.33 18.92
C LYS A 183 -30.22 -15.62 19.73
N ARG A 184 -31.41 -16.23 19.73
CA ARG A 184 -31.66 -17.57 20.31
C ARG A 184 -30.90 -18.62 19.48
N ARG A 185 -30.08 -19.44 20.15
CA ARG A 185 -29.49 -20.65 19.56
C ARG A 185 -30.58 -21.72 19.39
N VAL A 186 -30.77 -22.20 18.17
CA VAL A 186 -31.53 -23.43 17.89
C VAL A 186 -30.62 -24.61 18.19
N LYS A 187 -31.05 -25.54 19.05
CA LYS A 187 -30.35 -26.81 19.30
C LYS A 187 -30.60 -27.76 18.12
N LYS A 188 -29.55 -28.49 17.73
CA LYS A 188 -29.59 -29.64 16.82
C LYS A 188 -30.55 -30.70 17.33
#